data_AF-A0A482Z2V5-F1
#
_entry.id   AF-A0A482Z2V5-F1
#
_cell.length_a   1.000
_cell.length_b   1.000
_cell.length_c   1.000
_cell.angle_alpha   90.00
_cell.angle_beta   90.00
_cell.angle_gamma   90.00
#
_symmetry.space_group_name_H-M   'P 1'
#
loop_
_entity.id
_entity.type
_entity.pdbx_description
1 polymer ?
#
loop_
_entity_poly.entity_id
_entity_poly.type
_entity_poly.pdbx_seq_one_letter_code
_entity_poly.pdbx_strand_id
1 'polypeptide(L)'
;FFNDDNFAKISAASKASGMTTESIVVSGAIKYAELLMGAKKDNRTLTDTKIHKLVTETMGANEDAKDWWDKIEITKGWISKVTGSNRKNVNNYVDTHKATLDAHHAKCEIELDHNRKVFNYNRKMNNAKANEEG
;
A
#
# COMPACT_ATOMS: atom_id res chain seq x y z
N PHE A 1 8.43 -4.76 -13.03
CA PHE A 1 9.40 -5.08 -11.95
C PHE A 1 10.64 -4.23 -12.18
N PHE A 2 10.97 -3.36 -11.21
CA PHE A 2 11.97 -2.27 -11.21
C PHE A 2 11.69 -1.11 -12.19
N ASN A 3 11.03 -0.06 -11.71
CA ASN A 3 11.07 1.27 -12.33
C ASN A 3 12.40 1.96 -11.96
N ASP A 4 12.90 2.86 -12.82
CA ASP A 4 14.18 3.56 -12.65
C ASP A 4 14.33 4.27 -11.30
N ASP A 5 13.23 4.77 -10.74
CA ASP A 5 13.18 5.39 -9.41
C ASP A 5 13.51 4.43 -8.27
N ASN A 6 13.15 3.15 -8.39
CA ASN A 6 13.51 2.14 -7.41
C ASN A 6 15.00 1.80 -7.50
N PHE A 7 15.57 1.79 -8.72
CA PHE A 7 17.00 1.54 -8.90
C PHE A 7 17.84 2.67 -8.32
N ALA A 8 17.44 3.93 -8.52
CA ALA A 8 18.11 5.09 -7.93
C ALA A 8 18.12 5.05 -6.39
N LYS A 9 17.00 4.67 -5.76
CA LYS A 9 16.90 4.53 -4.30
C LYS A 9 17.73 3.36 -3.76
N ILE A 10 17.73 2.21 -4.44
CA ILE A 10 18.54 1.05 -4.05
C ILE A 10 20.03 1.37 -4.22
N SER A 11 20.41 2.09 -5.28
CA SER A 11 21.79 2.54 -5.51
C SER A 11 22.26 3.56 -4.45
N ALA A 12 21.39 4.48 -4.04
CA ALA A 12 21.69 5.41 -2.95
C ALA A 12 21.88 4.66 -1.61
N ALA A 13 21.02 3.69 -1.33
CA ALA A 13 21.13 2.84 -0.14
C ALA A 13 22.42 1.99 -0.16
N SER A 14 22.85 1.51 -1.34
CA SER A 14 24.05 0.70 -1.52
C SER A 14 25.32 1.49 -1.24
N LYS A 15 25.37 2.74 -1.70
CA LYS A 15 26.46 3.67 -1.36
C LYS A 15 26.50 3.99 0.13
N ALA A 16 25.34 4.19 0.77
CA ALA A 16 25.27 4.52 2.19
C ALA A 16 25.70 3.35 3.10
N SER A 17 25.47 2.10 2.68
CA SER A 17 25.80 0.91 3.46
C SER A 17 27.15 0.26 3.08
N GLY A 18 27.82 0.73 2.02
CA GLY A 18 29.03 0.12 1.49
C GLY A 18 28.79 -1.25 0.83
N MET A 19 27.53 -1.61 0.54
CA MET A 19 27.13 -2.87 -0.07
C MET A 19 26.87 -2.69 -1.57
N THR A 20 26.93 -3.77 -2.34
CA THR A 20 26.47 -3.73 -3.74
C THR A 20 24.94 -3.66 -3.80
N THR A 21 24.40 -3.08 -4.87
CA THR A 21 22.95 -3.03 -5.13
C THR A 21 22.34 -4.43 -5.13
N GLU A 22 23.01 -5.41 -5.73
CA GLU A 22 22.62 -6.82 -5.72
C GLU A 22 22.56 -7.39 -4.30
N SER A 23 23.55 -7.07 -3.46
CA SER A 23 23.59 -7.50 -2.07
C SER A 23 22.45 -6.90 -1.25
N ILE A 24 22.07 -5.63 -1.48
CA ILE A 24 20.89 -5.01 -0.85
C ILE A 24 19.59 -5.69 -1.26
N VAL A 25 19.41 -5.96 -2.55
CA VAL A 25 18.20 -6.63 -3.06
C VAL A 25 18.10 -8.03 -2.48
N VAL A 26 19.20 -8.78 -2.46
CA VAL A 26 19.27 -10.13 -1.89
C VAL A 26 19.02 -10.10 -0.38
N SER A 27 19.63 -9.19 0.39
CA SER A 27 19.35 -9.06 1.82
C SER A 27 17.92 -8.64 2.12
N GLY A 28 17.30 -7.79 1.29
CA GLY A 28 15.89 -7.43 1.40
C GLY A 28 14.96 -8.60 1.15
N ALA A 29 15.24 -9.38 0.09
CA ALA A 29 14.50 -10.59 -0.24
C ALA A 29 14.67 -11.68 0.83
N ILE A 30 15.88 -11.85 1.39
CA ILE A 30 16.16 -12.77 2.49
C ILE A 30 15.41 -12.33 3.74
N LYS A 31 15.44 -11.05 4.14
CA LYS A 31 14.64 -10.55 5.28
C LYS A 31 13.15 -10.79 5.07
N TYR A 32 12.65 -10.60 3.85
CA TYR A 32 11.25 -10.85 3.52
C TYR A 32 10.92 -12.35 3.60
N ALA A 33 11.77 -13.21 3.06
CA ALA A 33 11.64 -14.65 3.16
C ALA A 33 11.75 -15.16 4.61
N GLU A 34 12.68 -14.64 5.42
CA GLU A 34 12.81 -14.92 6.86
C GLU A 34 11.57 -14.48 7.63
N LEU A 35 10.96 -13.36 7.24
CA LEU A 35 9.72 -12.85 7.82
C LEU A 35 8.52 -13.75 7.47
N LEU A 36 8.49 -14.29 6.25
CA LEU A 36 7.50 -15.27 5.82
C LEU A 36 7.71 -16.65 6.46
N MET A 37 8.97 -17.08 6.63
CA MET A 37 9.32 -18.39 7.20
C MET A 37 9.32 -18.40 8.75
N GLY A 38 9.52 -17.26 9.39
CA GLY A 38 9.59 -17.09 10.84
C GLY A 38 8.26 -16.82 11.55
N ALA A 39 7.13 -16.85 10.84
CA ALA A 39 5.80 -16.43 11.30
C ALA A 39 5.15 -17.28 12.44
N LYS A 40 5.94 -18.05 13.20
CA LYS A 40 5.45 -18.84 14.34
C LYS A 40 5.71 -18.24 15.74
N LYS A 41 6.34 -17.06 15.90
CA LYS A 41 6.66 -16.60 17.27
C LYS A 41 6.31 -15.18 17.70
N ASP A 42 5.97 -14.24 16.80
CA ASP A 42 5.65 -12.87 17.22
C ASP A 42 4.37 -12.34 16.56
N ASN A 43 3.36 -12.04 17.40
CA ASN A 43 2.11 -11.40 16.98
C ASN A 43 2.32 -10.08 16.23
N ARG A 44 3.46 -9.41 16.50
CA ARG A 44 3.86 -8.17 15.81
C ARG A 44 4.16 -8.42 14.34
N THR A 45 4.90 -9.49 14.04
CA THR A 45 5.27 -9.91 12.69
C THR A 45 4.05 -10.30 11.87
N LEU A 46 3.09 -11.01 12.48
CA LEU A 46 1.82 -11.33 11.84
C LEU A 46 0.98 -10.09 11.50
N THR A 47 1.03 -9.05 12.34
CA THR A 47 0.28 -7.81 12.11
C THR A 47 0.87 -7.01 10.95
N ASP A 48 2.20 -6.86 10.92
CA ASP A 48 2.89 -6.18 9.82
C ASP A 48 2.68 -6.92 8.48
N THR A 49 2.72 -8.25 8.48
CA THR A 49 2.43 -9.04 7.27
C THR A 49 1.01 -8.82 6.75
N LYS A 50 0.01 -8.73 7.64
CA LYS A 50 -1.38 -8.45 7.24
C LYS A 50 -1.53 -7.06 6.62
N ILE A 51 -0.93 -6.04 7.25
CA ILE A 51 -0.95 -4.68 6.71
C ILE A 51 -0.23 -4.64 5.37
N HIS A 52 0.96 -5.24 5.28
CA HIS A 52 1.75 -5.27 4.05
C HIS A 52 1.01 -5.96 2.91
N LYS A 53 0.43 -7.14 3.17
CA LYS A 53 -0.36 -7.87 2.18
C LYS A 53 -1.53 -7.03 1.65
N LEU A 54 -2.32 -6.44 2.55
CA LEU A 54 -3.45 -5.60 2.18
C LEU A 54 -3.01 -4.41 1.30
N VAL A 55 -1.93 -3.72 1.68
CA VAL A 55 -1.42 -2.57 0.95
C VAL A 55 -0.94 -2.97 -0.44
N THR A 56 -0.18 -4.05 -0.56
CA THR A 56 0.31 -4.55 -1.85
C THR A 56 -0.83 -5.00 -2.77
N GLU A 57 -1.81 -5.73 -2.26
CA GLU A 57 -2.99 -6.15 -3.03
C GLU A 57 -3.79 -4.93 -3.53
N THR A 58 -3.93 -3.91 -2.69
CA THR A 58 -4.66 -2.67 -3.05
C THR A 58 -3.90 -1.84 -4.06
N MET A 59 -2.58 -1.77 -3.95
CA MET A 59 -1.74 -1.12 -4.95
C MET A 59 -1.89 -1.81 -6.31
N GLY A 60 -1.90 -3.15 -6.34
CA GLY A 60 -2.18 -3.90 -7.56
C GLY A 60 -3.56 -3.57 -8.14
N ALA A 61 -4.61 -3.64 -7.31
CA ALA A 61 -5.97 -3.34 -7.73
C ALA A 61 -6.13 -1.90 -8.27
N ASN A 62 -5.46 -0.92 -7.67
CA ASN A 62 -5.46 0.48 -8.13
C ASN A 62 -4.78 0.66 -9.49
N GLU A 63 -3.76 -0.14 -9.79
CA GLU A 63 -3.08 -0.12 -11.09
C GLU A 63 -3.91 -0.80 -12.18
N ASP A 64 -4.68 -1.82 -11.83
CA ASP A 64 -5.57 -2.53 -12.76
C ASP A 64 -6.91 -1.81 -12.98
N ALA A 65 -7.31 -0.93 -12.05
CA ALA A 65 -8.56 -0.18 -12.10
C ALA A 65 -8.57 0.83 -13.27
N LYS A 66 -9.53 0.66 -14.17
CA LYS A 66 -9.73 1.55 -15.33
C LYS A 66 -10.36 2.87 -14.93
N ASP A 67 -11.35 2.81 -14.05
CA ASP A 67 -12.11 3.98 -13.66
C ASP A 67 -11.62 4.53 -12.31
N TRP A 68 -11.66 5.86 -12.18
CA TRP A 68 -11.15 6.52 -10.98
C TRP A 68 -11.94 6.15 -9.72
N TRP A 69 -13.23 5.80 -9.86
CA TRP A 69 -14.08 5.42 -8.72
C TRP A 69 -13.86 3.98 -8.21
N ASP A 70 -13.09 3.17 -8.94
CA ASP A 70 -12.71 1.82 -8.50
C ASP A 70 -11.37 1.82 -7.73
N LYS A 71 -10.68 2.97 -7.69
CA LYS A 71 -9.43 3.14 -6.96
C LYS A 71 -9.68 3.46 -5.48
N ILE A 72 -8.71 3.12 -4.65
CA ILE A 72 -8.76 3.27 -3.19
C ILE A 72 -7.56 4.07 -2.69
N GLU A 73 -7.84 5.13 -1.95
CA GLU A 73 -6.85 5.85 -1.16
C GLU A 73 -6.42 5.02 0.07
N ILE A 74 -5.17 4.60 0.07
CA ILE A 74 -4.56 3.80 1.15
C ILE A 74 -4.21 4.72 2.32
N THR A 75 -5.15 4.91 3.24
CA THR A 75 -4.99 5.75 4.44
C THR A 75 -4.80 4.93 5.71
N LYS A 76 -4.25 5.54 6.77
CA LYS A 76 -4.17 4.95 8.12
C LYS A 76 -5.54 4.45 8.60
N GLY A 77 -6.58 5.25 8.40
CA GLY A 77 -7.95 4.91 8.80
C GLY A 77 -8.49 3.69 8.04
N TRP A 78 -8.26 3.64 6.72
CA TRP A 78 -8.67 2.52 5.89
C TRP A 78 -7.93 1.22 6.26
N ILE A 79 -6.61 1.27 6.43
CA ILE A 79 -5.81 0.12 6.86
C ILE A 79 -6.30 -0.41 8.21
N SER A 80 -6.52 0.48 9.19
CA SER A 80 -6.99 0.09 10.52
C SER A 80 -8.38 -0.54 10.46
N LYS A 81 -9.29 0.01 9.65
CA LYS A 81 -10.65 -0.52 9.46
C LYS A 81 -10.65 -1.92 8.85
N VAL A 82 -9.84 -2.16 7.83
CA VAL A 82 -9.84 -3.45 7.10
C VAL A 82 -9.06 -4.53 7.86
N THR A 83 -7.91 -4.19 8.43
CA THR A 83 -7.05 -5.19 9.10
C THR A 83 -7.41 -5.43 10.57
N GLY A 84 -8.14 -4.51 11.21
CA GLY A 84 -8.34 -4.51 12.66
C GLY A 84 -7.05 -4.27 13.47
N SER A 85 -5.97 -3.86 12.81
CA SER A 85 -4.68 -3.66 13.44
C SER A 85 -4.70 -2.45 14.38
N ASN A 86 -3.94 -2.54 15.48
CA ASN A 86 -3.81 -1.44 16.41
C ASN A 86 -3.15 -0.20 15.77
N ARG A 87 -3.49 0.98 16.30
CA ARG A 87 -3.05 2.27 15.76
C ARG A 87 -1.53 2.43 15.70
N LYS A 88 -0.78 1.87 16.66
CA LYS A 88 0.68 1.99 16.72
C LYS A 88 1.33 1.27 15.53
N ASN A 89 0.91 0.05 15.23
CA ASN A 89 1.44 -0.73 14.11
C ASN A 89 1.07 -0.09 12.77
N VAL A 90 -0.18 0.38 12.61
CA VAL A 90 -0.61 1.08 11.39
C VAL A 90 0.19 2.37 11.18
N ASN A 91 0.38 3.17 12.22
CA ASN A 91 1.18 4.39 12.13
C ASN A 91 2.62 4.07 11.70
N ASN A 92 3.28 3.15 12.41
CA ASN A 92 4.65 2.77 12.10
C ASN A 92 4.79 2.27 10.66
N TYR A 93 3.86 1.43 10.20
CA TYR A 93 3.88 0.92 8.84
C TYR A 93 3.76 2.05 7.81
N VAL A 94 2.74 2.91 7.96
CA VAL A 94 2.48 4.01 7.02
C VAL A 94 3.63 5.01 7.04
N ASP A 95 4.17 5.35 8.21
CA ASP A 95 5.28 6.30 8.31
C ASP A 95 6.56 5.73 7.69
N THR A 96 6.82 4.43 7.87
CA THR A 96 7.96 3.73 7.24
C THR A 96 7.83 3.68 5.71
N HIS A 97 6.61 3.50 5.19
CA HIS A 97 6.35 3.33 3.75
C HIS A 97 5.77 4.58 3.09
N LYS A 98 5.81 5.73 3.77
CA LYS A 98 5.13 6.96 3.34
C LYS A 98 5.50 7.37 1.92
N ALA A 99 6.79 7.40 1.60
CA ALA A 99 7.26 7.77 0.27
C ALA A 99 6.77 6.83 -0.84
N THR A 100 6.60 5.54 -0.54
CA THR A 100 6.08 4.55 -1.50
C THR A 100 4.58 4.71 -1.70
N LEU A 101 3.83 4.94 -0.62
CA LEU A 101 2.39 5.21 -0.68
C LEU A 101 2.09 6.50 -1.45
N ASP A 102 2.80 7.59 -1.11
CA ASP A 102 2.65 8.89 -1.77
C ASP A 102 2.97 8.79 -3.28
N ALA A 103 4.04 8.08 -3.65
CA ALA A 103 4.40 7.86 -5.06
C ALA A 103 3.36 7.04 -5.82
N HIS A 104 2.79 6.00 -5.18
CA HIS A 104 1.72 5.21 -5.79
C HIS A 104 0.43 6.02 -5.94
N HIS A 105 0.05 6.82 -4.93
CA HIS A 105 -1.11 7.70 -5.04
C HIS A 105 -0.94 8.70 -6.19
N ALA A 106 0.24 9.31 -6.33
CA ALA A 106 0.54 10.17 -7.46
C ALA A 106 0.46 9.43 -8.81
N LYS A 107 1.05 8.25 -8.92
CA LYS A 107 1.01 7.41 -10.14
C LYS A 107 -0.42 7.06 -10.56
N CYS A 108 -1.29 6.75 -9.59
CA CYS A 108 -2.66 6.34 -9.84
C CYS A 108 -3.66 7.51 -9.84
N GLU A 109 -3.18 8.76 -9.74
CA GLU A 109 -4.00 9.98 -9.68
C GLU A 109 -5.01 9.96 -8.51
N ILE A 110 -4.59 9.39 -7.38
CA ILE A 110 -5.35 9.33 -6.15
C ILE A 110 -5.02 10.57 -5.32
N GLU A 111 -6.02 11.41 -5.13
CA GLU A 111 -5.90 12.64 -4.33
C GLU A 111 -6.29 12.42 -2.86
N LEU A 112 -6.00 13.42 -2.02
CA LEU A 112 -6.50 13.45 -0.66
C LEU A 112 -8.04 13.48 -0.65
N ASP A 113 -8.66 12.76 0.30
CA ASP A 113 -10.11 12.56 0.42
C ASP A 113 -10.76 11.79 -0.74
N HIS A 114 -9.97 11.09 -1.56
CA HIS A 114 -10.47 10.35 -2.72
C HIS A 114 -11.53 9.31 -2.31
N ASN A 115 -11.32 8.56 -1.22
CA ASN A 115 -12.32 7.60 -0.74
C ASN A 115 -13.69 8.24 -0.44
N ARG A 116 -13.71 9.49 0.06
CA ARG A 116 -14.95 10.23 0.30
C ARG A 116 -15.61 10.66 -1.02
N LYS A 117 -14.81 11.09 -2.00
CA LYS A 117 -15.29 11.45 -3.34
C LYS A 117 -15.94 10.24 -4.01
N VAL A 118 -15.29 9.07 -3.98
CA VAL A 118 -15.82 7.80 -4.49
C VAL A 118 -17.13 7.42 -3.81
N PHE A 119 -17.20 7.48 -2.47
CA PHE A 119 -18.42 7.20 -1.73
C PHE A 119 -19.59 8.09 -2.18
N ASN A 120 -19.34 9.40 -2.33
CA ASN A 120 -20.35 10.35 -2.77
C ASN A 120 -20.80 10.11 -4.22
N TYR A 121 -19.87 9.75 -5.10
CA TYR A 121 -20.17 9.39 -6.49
C TYR A 121 -21.06 8.15 -6.57
N ASN A 122 -20.66 7.06 -5.92
CA ASN A 122 -21.43 5.80 -5.90
C ASN A 122 -22.83 6.00 -5.31
N ARG A 123 -22.95 6.79 -4.24
CA ARG A 123 -24.26 7.14 -3.68
C ARG A 123 -25.16 7.86 -4.68
N LYS A 124 -24.63 8.82 -5.44
CA LYS A 124 -25.40 9.54 -6.47
C LYS A 124 -25.84 8.61 -7.60
N MET A 125 -24.94 7.75 -8.09
CA MET A 125 -25.24 6.80 -9.17
C MET A 125 -26.31 5.78 -8.75
N ASN A 126 -26.25 5.29 -7.51
CA ASN A 126 -27.27 4.38 -6.99
C ASN A 126 -28.65 5.04 -6.88
N ASN A 127 -28.71 6.31 -6.43
CA ASN A 127 -29.96 7.05 -6.35
C ASN A 127 -30.54 7.36 -7.74
N ALA A 128 -29.69 7.62 -8.74
CA ALA A 128 -30.13 7.84 -10.11
C ALA A 128 -30.80 6.59 -10.70
N LYS A 129 -30.15 5.42 -10.53
CA LYS A 129 -30.72 4.13 -10.96
C LYS A 129 -32.06 3.81 -10.29
N ALA A 130 -32.17 4.03 -8.98
CA ALA A 130 -33.41 3.78 -8.24
C ALA A 130 -34.59 4.66 -8.71
N ASN A 131 -34.32 5.84 -9.27
CA ASN A 131 -35.34 6.73 -9.81
C ASN A 131 -35.71 6.44 -11.28
N GLU A 132 -34.88 5.72 -12.02
CA GLU A 132 -35.19 5.27 -13.40
C GLU A 132 -36.02 3.97 -13.41
N GLU A 133 -36.00 3.21 -12.31
CA GLU A 133 -36.71 1.94 -12.14
C GLU A 133 -38.08 2.06 -11.43
N GLY A 134 -38.46 3.25 -10.97
CA GLY A 134 -39.71 3.52 -10.24
C GLY A 134 -40.66 4.45 -10.98
#